data_AF-A0A1V5CYG3-F1
#
_entry.id   AF-A0A1V5CYG3-F1
#
_cell.length_a   1.000
_cell.length_b   1.000
_cell.length_c   1.000
_cell.angle_alpha   90.00
_cell.angle_beta   90.00
_cell.angle_gamma   90.00
#
_symmetry.space_group_name_H-M   'P 1'
#
loop_
_entity.id
_entity.type
_entity.pdbx_description
1 polymer ?
#
loop_
_entity_poly.entity_id
_entity_poly.type
_entity_poly.pdbx_seq_one_letter_code
_entity_poly.pdbx_strand_id
1 'polypeptide(L)'
;MPLRQIEDPRLNDKFESANQPGATGEALLAACQAGAMDVQMDWIQLGPWTSPDEKGFGQVPLFCEKLVGYGPMINPKTGKRFFKESGNRKERADAIILIGHPVIILGDSYAVPKQVFSSALQKGMEIGTIKKFDTLEDFAKSYGIPIETFRQEIVRWNSFVEKKKDADFDCMIFPDAKPTVTGPFYAAKLWPKVHHNHGWIGYQ
;
A
#
# COMPACT_ATOMS: atom_id res chain seq x y z
N MET A 1 13.38 -14.66 19.29
CA MET A 1 12.34 -14.58 18.23
C MET A 1 11.44 -13.41 18.56
N PRO A 2 11.19 -12.46 17.64
CA PRO A 2 10.23 -11.37 17.85
C PRO A 2 8.83 -11.90 18.22
N LEU A 3 8.13 -11.24 19.14
CA LEU A 3 6.80 -11.67 19.62
C LEU A 3 5.82 -11.97 18.47
N ARG A 4 5.77 -11.10 17.46
CA ARG A 4 4.92 -11.30 16.26
C ARG A 4 5.15 -12.63 15.53
N GLN A 5 6.36 -13.20 15.57
CA GLN A 5 6.67 -14.48 14.92
C GLN A 5 6.26 -15.68 15.79
N ILE A 6 6.14 -15.46 17.11
CA ILE A 6 5.55 -16.45 18.02
C ILE A 6 4.06 -16.56 17.72
N GLU A 7 3.37 -15.42 17.60
CA GLU A 7 1.92 -15.34 17.36
C GLU A 7 1.53 -15.70 15.93
N ASP A 8 2.28 -15.23 14.93
CA ASP A 8 2.07 -15.57 13.53
C ASP A 8 3.41 -15.92 12.84
N PRO A 9 3.76 -17.22 12.74
CA PRO A 9 5.00 -17.67 12.13
C PRO A 9 5.17 -17.28 10.66
N ARG A 10 4.09 -16.86 9.97
CA ARG A 10 4.17 -16.38 8.58
C ARG A 10 4.89 -15.04 8.48
N LEU A 11 4.95 -14.26 9.57
CA LEU A 11 5.58 -12.94 9.65
C LEU A 11 7.11 -13.01 9.78
N ASN A 12 7.72 -13.71 8.83
CA ASN A 12 9.16 -13.87 8.71
C ASN A 12 9.87 -12.57 8.27
N ASP A 13 11.17 -12.67 7.99
CA ASP A 13 12.02 -11.52 7.69
C ASP A 13 11.67 -10.77 6.40
N LYS A 14 10.75 -11.30 5.59
CA LYS A 14 10.17 -10.59 4.42
C LYS A 14 9.24 -9.45 4.83
N PHE A 15 8.78 -9.43 6.09
CA PHE A 15 7.83 -8.44 6.61
C PHE A 15 8.50 -7.55 7.66
N GLU A 16 8.92 -6.36 7.25
CA GLU A 16 9.40 -5.34 8.19
C GLU A 16 8.26 -4.78 9.06
N SER A 17 8.61 -3.93 10.02
CA SER A 17 7.63 -3.22 10.86
C SER A 17 7.47 -1.79 10.38
N ALA A 18 6.23 -1.30 10.36
CA ALA A 18 5.90 0.10 10.15
C ALA A 18 5.96 0.91 11.46
N ASN A 19 6.15 0.25 12.60
CA ASN A 19 6.08 0.87 13.92
C ASN A 19 7.42 1.45 14.36
N GLN A 20 7.35 2.35 15.34
CA GLN A 20 8.55 2.83 16.02
C GLN A 20 9.30 1.69 16.74
N PRO A 21 10.63 1.80 16.94
CA PRO A 21 11.45 0.72 17.50
C PRO A 21 11.01 0.24 18.89
N GLY A 22 10.37 1.08 19.70
CA GLY A 22 9.89 0.74 21.04
C GLY A 22 8.62 -0.12 21.07
N ALA A 23 7.99 -0.41 19.94
CA ALA A 23 6.80 -1.26 19.87
C ALA A 23 7.17 -2.76 19.89
N THR A 24 7.78 -3.21 21.00
CA THR A 24 8.38 -4.55 21.15
C THR A 24 7.48 -5.58 21.83
N GLY A 25 6.43 -5.15 22.53
CA GLY A 25 5.52 -6.02 23.27
C GLY A 25 5.98 -6.36 24.70
N GLU A 26 7.07 -5.76 25.19
CA GLU A 26 7.61 -6.03 26.53
C GLU A 26 6.60 -5.76 27.65
N ALA A 27 5.83 -4.68 27.55
CA ALA A 27 4.79 -4.37 28.54
C ALA A 27 3.65 -5.41 28.55
N LEU A 28 3.27 -5.93 27.39
CA LEU A 28 2.27 -6.98 27.27
C LEU A 28 2.78 -8.28 27.91
N LEU A 29 4.02 -8.67 27.60
CA LEU A 29 4.63 -9.87 28.19
C LEU A 29 4.75 -9.76 29.71
N ALA A 30 5.13 -8.59 30.23
CA ALA A 30 5.18 -8.34 31.66
C ALA A 30 3.80 -8.47 32.32
N ALA A 31 2.74 -7.98 31.67
CA ALA A 31 1.37 -8.16 32.16
C ALA A 31 0.94 -9.63 32.19
N CYS A 32 1.26 -10.40 31.13
CA CYS A 32 0.97 -11.84 31.09
C CYS A 32 1.73 -12.59 32.19
N GLN A 33 3.00 -12.23 32.44
CA GLN A 33 3.79 -12.78 33.55
C GLN A 33 3.21 -12.44 34.92
N ALA A 34 2.52 -11.30 35.05
CA ALA A 34 1.78 -10.92 36.25
C ALA A 34 0.40 -11.58 36.37
N GLY A 35 0.05 -12.51 35.48
CA GLY A 35 -1.20 -13.28 35.51
C GLY A 35 -2.33 -12.69 34.67
N ALA A 36 -2.09 -11.64 33.89
CA ALA A 36 -3.08 -11.13 32.95
C ALA A 36 -3.30 -12.11 31.79
N MET A 37 -4.53 -12.20 31.29
CA MET A 37 -4.87 -13.02 30.12
C MET A 37 -4.72 -12.19 28.85
N ASP A 38 -4.07 -12.73 27.84
CA ASP A 38 -4.03 -12.16 26.50
C ASP A 38 -5.16 -12.71 25.64
N VAL A 39 -5.64 -11.88 24.71
CA VAL A 39 -6.76 -12.23 23.82
C VAL A 39 -6.37 -11.86 22.40
N GLN A 40 -6.49 -12.81 21.46
CA GLN A 40 -6.36 -12.60 20.00
C GLN A 40 -5.01 -12.03 19.56
N MET A 41 -3.91 -12.46 20.19
CA MET A 41 -2.57 -11.97 19.88
C MET A 41 -2.07 -12.31 18.47
N ASP A 42 -2.68 -13.32 17.84
CA ASP A 42 -2.48 -13.74 16.45
C ASP A 42 -3.13 -12.79 15.42
N TRP A 43 -3.99 -11.85 15.85
CA TRP A 43 -4.67 -10.90 14.96
C TRP A 43 -3.78 -9.71 14.59
N ILE A 44 -2.77 -9.99 13.78
CA ILE A 44 -1.78 -9.03 13.32
C ILE A 44 -2.16 -8.48 11.94
N GLN A 45 -2.30 -7.15 11.84
CA GLN A 45 -2.56 -6.45 10.59
C GLN A 45 -1.27 -6.03 9.91
N LEU A 46 -1.23 -6.28 8.60
CA LEU A 46 -0.23 -5.75 7.68
C LEU A 46 -0.78 -4.50 6.99
N GLY A 47 0.04 -3.45 6.88
CA GLY A 47 -0.29 -2.25 6.12
C GLY A 47 0.07 -2.43 4.64
N PRO A 48 -0.87 -2.54 3.69
CA PRO A 48 -0.58 -2.72 2.26
C PRO A 48 -0.01 -1.48 1.56
N TRP A 49 0.00 -0.33 2.21
CA TRP A 49 0.39 0.97 1.65
C TRP A 49 1.86 1.36 1.92
N THR A 50 2.62 0.50 2.59
CA THR A 50 4.03 0.75 2.89
C THR A 50 4.93 0.41 1.71
N SER A 51 6.14 0.97 1.67
CA SER A 51 7.12 0.67 0.63
C SER A 51 8.29 -0.18 1.14
N PRO A 52 8.82 -1.11 0.30
CA PRO A 52 10.05 -1.83 0.61
C PRO A 52 11.31 -0.94 0.48
N ASP A 53 11.18 0.25 -0.11
CA ASP A 53 12.31 1.16 -0.37
C ASP A 53 12.60 2.13 0.79
N GLU A 54 11.88 2.00 1.91
CA GLU A 54 12.08 2.81 3.11
C GLU A 54 11.89 1.99 4.38
N LYS A 55 12.41 2.48 5.50
CA LYS A 55 12.28 1.83 6.82
C LYS A 55 11.14 2.44 7.62
N GLY A 56 10.58 1.65 8.54
CA GLY A 56 9.48 2.08 9.40
C GLY A 56 8.23 2.44 8.60
N PHE A 57 7.45 3.40 9.12
CA PHE A 57 6.23 3.88 8.50
C PHE A 57 6.49 4.53 7.14
N GLY A 58 7.41 5.50 7.09
CA GLY A 58 7.84 6.11 5.83
C GLY A 58 6.92 7.21 5.28
N GLN A 59 7.16 7.64 4.04
CA GLN A 59 6.38 8.65 3.31
C GLN A 59 5.34 8.02 2.38
N VAL A 60 5.59 6.81 1.87
CA VAL A 60 4.68 6.15 0.91
C VAL A 60 3.29 5.88 1.48
N PRO A 61 3.07 5.59 2.78
CA PRO A 61 1.71 5.54 3.34
C PRO A 61 0.89 6.81 3.11
N LEU A 62 1.54 7.98 3.25
CA LEU A 62 0.90 9.29 3.12
C LEU A 62 0.61 9.65 1.65
N PHE A 63 1.24 8.94 0.72
CA PHE A 63 1.01 9.03 -0.72
C PHE A 63 -0.06 8.01 -1.18
N CYS A 64 0.15 6.73 -0.89
CA CYS A 64 -0.68 5.62 -1.35
C CYS A 64 -2.14 5.76 -0.88
N GLU A 65 -2.37 5.95 0.42
CA GLU A 65 -3.74 6.00 0.96
C GLU A 65 -4.52 7.22 0.44
N LYS A 66 -3.83 8.29 0.05
CA LYS A 66 -4.45 9.48 -0.56
C LYS A 66 -4.83 9.28 -2.03
N LEU A 67 -4.24 8.29 -2.70
CA LEU A 67 -4.52 7.98 -4.10
C LEU A 67 -5.49 6.81 -4.28
N VAL A 68 -5.83 6.08 -3.23
CA VAL A 68 -6.90 5.09 -3.26
C VAL A 68 -8.18 5.74 -3.81
N GLY A 69 -8.79 5.14 -4.84
CA GLY A 69 -9.99 5.68 -5.50
C GLY A 69 -9.74 6.85 -6.46
N TYR A 70 -8.51 7.35 -6.57
CA TYR A 70 -8.07 8.38 -7.52
C TYR A 70 -7.06 7.86 -8.55
N GLY A 71 -6.36 6.76 -8.26
CA GLY A 71 -5.37 6.17 -9.14
C GLY A 71 -5.29 4.65 -9.01
N PRO A 72 -4.78 3.96 -10.06
CA PRO A 72 -4.74 2.50 -10.09
C PRO A 72 -3.50 1.92 -9.38
N MET A 73 -3.65 0.72 -8.82
CA MET A 73 -2.54 -0.12 -8.37
C MET A 73 -2.20 -1.17 -9.43
N ILE A 74 -0.95 -1.22 -9.86
CA ILE A 74 -0.49 -2.03 -10.98
C ILE A 74 0.45 -3.13 -10.49
N ASN A 75 0.20 -4.35 -10.93
CA ASN A 75 1.19 -5.42 -10.84
C ASN A 75 2.24 -5.21 -11.95
N PRO A 76 3.52 -4.95 -11.62
CA PRO A 76 4.51 -4.62 -12.62
C PRO A 76 4.79 -5.74 -13.62
N LYS A 77 4.65 -7.01 -13.25
CA LYS A 77 4.90 -8.13 -14.16
C LYS A 77 3.82 -8.30 -15.22
N THR A 78 2.58 -7.93 -14.90
CA THR A 78 1.44 -8.11 -15.82
C THR A 78 1.03 -6.81 -16.49
N GLY A 79 1.36 -5.66 -15.89
CA GLY A 79 0.86 -4.35 -16.33
C GLY A 79 -0.62 -4.13 -16.06
N LYS A 80 -1.26 -4.97 -15.24
CA LYS A 80 -2.69 -4.89 -14.93
C LYS A 80 -2.95 -4.52 -13.48
N ARG A 81 -4.14 -3.99 -13.19
CA ARG A 81 -4.69 -4.00 -11.84
C ARG A 81 -4.94 -5.44 -11.42
N PHE A 82 -4.97 -5.65 -10.11
CA PHE A 82 -5.08 -6.98 -9.51
C PHE A 82 -6.06 -7.01 -8.34
N PHE A 83 -6.55 -5.85 -7.89
CA PHE A 83 -7.37 -5.72 -6.70
C PHE A 83 -8.13 -4.39 -6.70
N LYS A 84 -9.24 -4.30 -5.95
CA LYS A 84 -9.94 -3.04 -5.66
C LYS A 84 -9.11 -2.16 -4.72
N GLU A 85 -8.59 -1.04 -5.20
CA GLU A 85 -7.71 -0.16 -4.43
C GLU A 85 -8.39 0.38 -3.18
N SER A 86 -9.72 0.52 -3.17
CA SER A 86 -10.52 0.93 -2.00
C SER A 86 -10.90 -0.21 -1.05
N GLY A 87 -10.45 -1.44 -1.33
CA GLY A 87 -10.77 -2.62 -0.52
C GLY A 87 -10.13 -2.59 0.87
N ASN A 88 -10.55 -3.56 1.71
CA ASN A 88 -10.06 -3.67 3.08
C ASN A 88 -8.53 -3.90 3.10
N ARG A 89 -7.87 -3.35 4.12
CA ARG A 89 -6.42 -3.44 4.36
C ARG A 89 -5.91 -4.88 4.35
N LYS A 90 -6.64 -5.80 4.98
CA LYS A 90 -6.31 -7.23 5.02
C LYS A 90 -6.33 -7.84 3.62
N GLU A 91 -7.45 -7.69 2.92
CA GLU A 91 -7.61 -8.26 1.58
C GLU A 91 -6.56 -7.70 0.59
N ARG A 92 -6.27 -6.40 0.69
CA ARG A 92 -5.26 -5.76 -0.15
C ARG A 92 -3.85 -6.25 0.18
N ALA A 93 -3.52 -6.41 1.46
CA ALA A 93 -2.22 -6.96 1.86
C ALA A 93 -2.07 -8.42 1.40
N ASP A 94 -3.10 -9.24 1.59
CA ASP A 94 -3.13 -10.64 1.16
C ASP A 94 -2.97 -10.75 -0.36
N ALA A 95 -3.63 -9.87 -1.13
CA ALA A 95 -3.49 -9.82 -2.60
C ALA A 95 -2.04 -9.48 -3.05
N ILE A 96 -1.38 -8.53 -2.39
CA ILE A 96 0.02 -8.19 -2.70
C ILE A 96 0.97 -9.33 -2.31
N ILE A 97 0.73 -9.99 -1.18
CA ILE A 97 1.53 -11.14 -0.74
C ILE A 97 1.38 -12.30 -1.71
N LEU A 98 0.17 -12.56 -2.21
CA LEU A 98 -0.10 -13.62 -3.18
C LEU A 98 0.61 -13.38 -4.52
N ILE A 99 0.77 -12.12 -4.94
CA ILE A 99 1.59 -11.75 -6.11
C ILE A 99 3.08 -12.08 -5.87
N GLY A 100 3.55 -12.02 -4.62
CA GLY A 100 4.88 -12.46 -4.23
C GLY A 100 6.01 -11.47 -4.58
N HIS A 101 5.67 -10.27 -5.04
CA HIS A 101 6.62 -9.18 -5.28
C HIS A 101 5.93 -7.82 -5.14
N PRO A 102 6.70 -6.72 -4.97
CA PRO A 102 6.13 -5.39 -4.85
C PRO A 102 5.24 -5.01 -6.04
N VAL A 103 4.17 -4.28 -5.74
CA VAL A 103 3.24 -3.67 -6.71
C VAL A 103 3.44 -2.16 -6.72
N ILE A 104 2.73 -1.42 -7.58
CA ILE A 104 2.96 0.02 -7.75
C ILE A 104 1.64 0.77 -7.68
N ILE A 105 1.56 1.84 -6.89
CA ILE A 105 0.47 2.82 -6.98
C ILE A 105 0.88 3.95 -7.92
N LEU A 106 -0.03 4.37 -8.80
CA LEU A 106 0.17 5.42 -9.79
C LEU A 106 -0.83 6.57 -9.58
N GLY A 107 -0.35 7.80 -9.64
CA GLY A 107 -1.18 9.00 -9.68
C GLY A 107 -0.67 9.97 -10.75
N ASP A 108 -1.53 10.87 -11.21
CA ASP A 108 -1.20 11.86 -12.23
C ASP A 108 -1.09 13.29 -11.65
N SER A 109 -0.88 14.28 -12.51
CA SER A 109 -0.71 15.67 -12.11
C SER A 109 -1.99 16.33 -11.59
N TYR A 110 -3.13 15.68 -11.74
CA TYR A 110 -4.38 16.12 -11.13
C TYR A 110 -4.55 15.56 -9.71
N ALA A 111 -4.49 14.23 -9.57
CA ALA A 111 -4.79 13.57 -8.30
C ALA A 111 -3.73 13.86 -7.24
N VAL A 112 -2.44 13.82 -7.61
CA VAL A 112 -1.34 13.86 -6.64
C VAL A 112 -1.26 15.20 -5.92
N PRO A 113 -1.20 16.37 -6.58
CA PRO A 113 -1.12 17.66 -5.88
C PRO A 113 -2.38 17.99 -5.09
N LYS A 114 -3.53 17.43 -5.48
CA LYS A 114 -4.82 17.66 -4.82
C LYS A 114 -4.95 16.86 -3.52
N GLN A 115 -4.53 15.60 -3.53
CA GLN A 115 -4.81 14.66 -2.44
C GLN A 115 -3.63 14.45 -1.49
N VAL A 116 -2.40 14.52 -2.00
CA VAL A 116 -1.18 14.22 -1.24
C VAL A 116 -0.65 15.50 -0.62
N PHE A 117 -0.29 15.44 0.67
CA PHE A 117 0.39 16.56 1.32
C PHE A 117 1.73 16.84 0.62
N SER A 118 1.95 18.11 0.25
CA SER A 118 3.15 18.54 -0.46
C SER A 118 4.45 18.17 0.26
N SER A 119 4.46 18.28 1.60
CA SER A 119 5.60 17.89 2.43
C SER A 119 5.94 16.39 2.34
N ALA A 120 4.92 15.53 2.35
CA ALA A 120 5.11 14.08 2.21
C ALA A 120 5.57 13.70 0.80
N LEU A 121 4.98 14.34 -0.22
CA LEU A 121 5.38 14.14 -1.61
C LEU A 121 6.84 14.56 -1.84
N GLN A 122 7.21 15.77 -1.40
CA GLN A 122 8.55 16.30 -1.53
C GLN A 122 9.57 15.38 -0.84
N LYS A 123 9.34 15.06 0.44
CA LYS A 123 10.25 14.19 1.19
C LYS A 123 10.36 12.80 0.57
N GLY A 124 9.25 12.23 0.11
CA GLY A 124 9.22 10.94 -0.58
C GLY A 124 10.02 10.94 -1.88
N MET A 125 9.98 12.05 -2.63
CA MET A 125 10.81 12.25 -3.83
C MET A 125 12.29 12.44 -3.49
N GLU A 126 12.62 13.22 -2.47
CA GLU A 126 14.00 13.47 -2.02
C GLU A 126 14.71 12.17 -1.62
N ILE A 127 14.00 11.26 -0.93
CA ILE A 127 14.55 9.95 -0.52
C ILE A 127 14.37 8.86 -1.61
N GLY A 128 13.78 9.21 -2.76
CA GLY A 128 13.64 8.32 -3.92
C GLY A 128 12.54 7.24 -3.84
N THR A 129 11.73 7.26 -2.77
CA THR A 129 10.61 6.31 -2.57
C THR A 129 9.38 6.62 -3.44
N ILE A 130 9.19 7.89 -3.81
CA ILE A 130 8.20 8.35 -4.77
C ILE A 130 8.96 8.87 -5.99
N LYS A 131 8.64 8.34 -7.17
CA LYS A 131 9.29 8.73 -8.43
C LYS A 131 8.32 9.50 -9.31
N LYS A 132 8.86 10.47 -10.04
CA LYS A 132 8.13 11.29 -11.02
C LYS A 132 8.52 10.87 -12.43
N PHE A 133 7.54 10.83 -13.34
CA PHE A 133 7.70 10.49 -14.75
C PHE A 133 6.94 11.47 -15.62
N ASP A 134 7.48 11.84 -16.77
CA ASP A 134 6.78 12.75 -17.68
C ASP A 134 5.72 12.02 -18.51
N THR A 135 5.96 10.76 -18.84
CA THR A 135 5.08 9.91 -19.66
C THR A 135 4.76 8.56 -19.00
N LEU A 136 3.68 7.92 -19.43
CA LEU A 136 3.32 6.56 -19.01
C LEU A 136 4.34 5.52 -19.53
N GLU A 137 4.98 5.81 -20.66
CA GLU A 137 6.03 5.00 -21.27
C GLU A 137 7.30 5.00 -20.41
N ASP A 138 7.71 6.17 -19.91
CA ASP A 138 8.87 6.29 -19.01
C ASP A 138 8.60 5.58 -17.68
N PHE A 139 7.38 5.73 -17.16
CA PHE A 139 6.90 4.98 -16.00
C PHE A 139 6.98 3.47 -16.23
N ALA A 140 6.40 2.97 -17.33
CA ALA A 140 6.37 1.55 -17.63
C ALA A 140 7.80 0.99 -17.80
N LYS A 141 8.66 1.71 -18.53
CA LYS A 141 10.06 1.34 -18.73
C LYS A 141 10.84 1.27 -17.41
N SER A 142 10.66 2.26 -16.52
CA SER A 142 11.33 2.33 -15.22
C SER A 142 11.04 1.13 -14.32
N TYR A 143 9.82 0.58 -14.41
CA TYR A 143 9.38 -0.55 -13.60
C TYR A 143 9.33 -1.89 -14.35
N GLY A 144 9.78 -1.94 -15.60
CA GLY A 144 9.77 -3.15 -16.42
C GLY A 144 8.36 -3.66 -16.76
N ILE A 145 7.39 -2.74 -16.87
CA ILE A 145 5.99 -3.05 -17.13
C ILE A 145 5.77 -3.28 -18.65
N PRO A 146 5.04 -4.35 -19.05
CA PRO A 146 4.64 -4.53 -20.44
C PRO A 146 3.75 -3.39 -20.92
N ILE A 147 4.30 -2.49 -21.75
CA ILE A 147 3.63 -1.23 -22.14
C ILE A 147 2.28 -1.43 -22.82
N GLU A 148 2.15 -2.42 -23.70
CA GLU A 148 0.89 -2.66 -24.42
C GLU A 148 -0.23 -3.09 -23.48
N THR A 149 0.06 -4.02 -22.56
CA THR A 149 -0.93 -4.45 -21.56
C THR A 149 -1.27 -3.32 -20.60
N PHE A 150 -0.28 -2.53 -20.20
CA PHE A 150 -0.48 -1.40 -19.31
C PHE A 150 -1.29 -0.27 -19.93
N ARG A 151 -1.08 0.07 -21.20
CA ARG A 151 -1.91 1.06 -21.91
C ARG A 151 -3.38 0.63 -21.96
N GLN A 152 -3.64 -0.64 -22.25
CA GLN A 152 -5.01 -1.17 -22.22
C GLN A 152 -5.61 -1.06 -20.81
N GLU A 153 -4.84 -1.35 -19.78
CA GLU A 153 -5.28 -1.23 -18.40
C GLU A 153 -5.63 0.21 -18.02
N ILE A 154 -4.81 1.19 -18.39
CA ILE A 154 -5.07 2.61 -18.13
C ILE A 154 -6.33 3.08 -18.87
N VAL A 155 -6.54 2.65 -20.13
CA VAL A 155 -7.78 2.94 -20.86
C VAL A 155 -9.00 2.37 -20.13
N ARG A 156 -8.92 1.13 -19.64
CA ARG A 156 -10.01 0.50 -18.86
C ARG A 156 -10.29 1.28 -17.59
N TRP A 157 -9.25 1.55 -16.79
CA TRP A 157 -9.33 2.34 -15.56
C TRP A 157 -10.00 3.69 -15.80
N ASN A 158 -9.55 4.43 -16.82
CA ASN A 158 -10.11 5.74 -17.15
C ASN A 158 -11.60 5.65 -17.51
N SER A 159 -12.01 4.60 -18.23
CA SER A 159 -13.44 4.38 -18.53
C SER A 159 -14.27 4.13 -17.26
N PHE A 160 -13.70 3.49 -16.23
CA PHE A 160 -14.35 3.31 -14.94
C PHE A 160 -14.44 4.61 -14.16
N VAL A 161 -13.41 5.45 -14.24
CA VAL A 161 -13.40 6.77 -13.60
C VAL A 161 -14.46 7.70 -14.19
N GLU A 162 -14.64 7.68 -15.51
CA GLU A 162 -15.69 8.44 -16.20
C GLU A 162 -17.09 7.96 -15.81
N LYS A 163 -17.28 6.64 -15.73
CA LYS A 163 -18.57 6.01 -15.40
C LYS A 163 -18.86 5.97 -13.89
N LYS A 164 -17.87 6.30 -13.05
CA LYS A 164 -17.91 6.14 -11.59
C LYS A 164 -18.27 4.72 -11.14
N LYS A 165 -17.92 3.73 -11.97
CA LYS A 165 -18.23 2.31 -11.73
C LYS A 165 -17.11 1.44 -12.28
N ASP A 166 -16.44 0.73 -11.38
CA ASP A 166 -15.43 -0.25 -11.71
C ASP A 166 -16.08 -1.62 -11.96
N ALA A 167 -16.08 -2.05 -13.21
CA ALA A 167 -16.66 -3.34 -13.58
C ALA A 167 -15.73 -4.53 -13.30
N ASP A 168 -14.45 -4.28 -13.02
CA ASP A 168 -13.46 -5.34 -12.88
C ASP A 168 -13.37 -5.83 -11.42
N PHE A 169 -13.34 -4.89 -10.47
CA PHE A 169 -13.12 -5.23 -9.06
C PHE A 169 -14.13 -4.60 -8.09
N ASP A 170 -15.10 -3.83 -8.59
CA ASP A 170 -16.02 -3.05 -7.76
C ASP A 170 -15.27 -2.08 -6.82
N CYS A 171 -14.16 -1.50 -7.30
CA CYS A 171 -13.46 -0.43 -6.61
C CYS A 171 -14.34 0.82 -6.54
N MET A 172 -14.37 1.44 -5.36
CA MET A 172 -14.99 2.75 -5.18
C MET A 172 -14.17 3.79 -5.93
N ILE A 173 -14.80 4.45 -6.90
CA ILE A 173 -14.25 5.61 -7.60
C ILE A 173 -14.83 6.86 -6.96
N PHE A 174 -13.97 7.77 -6.49
CA PHE A 174 -14.46 8.97 -5.84
C PHE A 174 -15.13 9.95 -6.82
N PRO A 175 -16.16 10.71 -6.37
CA PRO A 175 -16.94 11.58 -7.25
C PRO A 175 -16.08 12.58 -8.04
N ASP A 176 -15.03 13.09 -7.42
CA ASP A 176 -14.11 14.08 -7.99
C ASP A 176 -12.84 13.47 -8.62
N ALA A 177 -12.73 12.14 -8.68
CA ALA A 177 -11.67 11.47 -9.42
C ALA A 177 -11.75 11.78 -10.93
N LYS A 178 -10.59 11.91 -11.58
CA LYS A 178 -10.47 12.15 -13.03
C LYS A 178 -9.62 11.05 -13.67
N PRO A 179 -9.79 10.81 -14.98
CA PRO A 179 -8.92 9.91 -15.74
C PRO A 179 -7.44 10.23 -15.52
N THR A 180 -6.64 9.19 -15.30
CA THR A 180 -5.19 9.23 -15.14
C THR A 180 -4.54 9.33 -16.52
N VAL A 181 -4.46 10.54 -17.05
CA VAL A 181 -3.96 10.79 -18.43
C VAL A 181 -2.92 11.91 -18.52
N THR A 182 -2.83 12.80 -17.53
CA THR A 182 -2.03 14.01 -17.65
C THR A 182 -0.75 13.88 -16.83
N GLY A 183 0.40 13.87 -17.52
CA GLY A 183 1.70 13.97 -16.86
C GLY A 183 1.88 15.29 -16.10
N PRO A 184 2.87 15.40 -15.18
CA PRO A 184 3.70 14.30 -14.73
C PRO A 184 2.94 13.25 -13.92
N PHE A 185 3.40 12.01 -14.00
CA PHE A 185 2.94 10.87 -13.22
C PHE A 185 3.84 10.63 -12.02
N TYR A 186 3.26 10.17 -10.92
CA TYR A 186 3.97 9.87 -9.68
C TYR A 186 3.67 8.44 -9.27
N ALA A 187 4.68 7.72 -8.81
CA ALA A 187 4.51 6.34 -8.41
C ALA A 187 5.41 5.93 -7.25
N ALA A 188 4.92 4.96 -6.48
CA ALA A 188 5.67 4.33 -5.40
C ALA A 188 5.45 2.82 -5.41
N LYS A 189 6.51 2.06 -5.07
CA LYS A 189 6.39 0.61 -4.85
C LYS A 189 5.71 0.36 -3.52
N LEU A 190 4.88 -0.68 -3.48
CA LEU A 190 4.15 -1.12 -2.30
C LEU A 190 4.51 -2.55 -1.94
N TRP A 191 4.77 -2.77 -0.65
CA TRP A 191 4.96 -4.07 -0.04
C TRP A 191 4.45 -4.04 1.40
N PRO A 192 3.66 -5.03 1.84
CA PRO A 192 3.09 -5.00 3.18
C PRO A 192 4.13 -5.06 4.31
N LYS A 193 3.91 -4.26 5.36
CA LYS A 193 4.66 -4.31 6.62
C LYS A 193 3.75 -4.55 7.81
N VAL A 194 4.28 -5.17 8.87
CA VAL A 194 3.58 -5.34 10.14
C VAL A 194 3.26 -3.97 10.73
N HIS A 195 1.99 -3.73 11.06
CA HIS A 195 1.51 -2.41 11.45
C HIS A 195 0.80 -2.39 12.80
N HIS A 196 -0.12 -3.33 13.05
CA HIS A 196 -0.94 -3.29 14.26
C HIS A 196 -1.22 -4.68 14.79
N ASN A 197 -1.21 -4.86 16.12
CA ASN A 197 -1.72 -6.05 16.78
C ASN A 197 -3.09 -5.70 17.39
N HIS A 198 -4.14 -6.42 17.00
CA HIS A 198 -5.50 -6.19 17.50
C HIS A 198 -5.78 -6.91 18.81
N GLY A 199 -4.89 -7.81 19.21
CA GLY A 199 -4.94 -8.46 20.50
C GLY A 199 -4.71 -7.46 21.63
N TRP A 200 -5.19 -7.84 22.81
CA TRP A 200 -5.24 -6.98 23.98
C TRP A 200 -5.20 -7.80 25.26
N ILE A 201 -5.00 -7.10 26.39
CA ILE A 201 -5.03 -7.72 27.72
C ILE A 201 -6.47 -7.77 28.20
N GLY A 202 -7.02 -8.98 28.37
CA GLY A 202 -8.33 -9.21 28.95
C GLY A 202 -8.50 -8.55 30.32
N TYR A 203 -9.57 -7.77 30.50
CA TYR A 203 -10.03 -7.33 31.81
C TYR A 203 -11.00 -8.38 32.36
N GLN A 204 -10.76 -8.85 33.60
CA GLN A 204 -11.74 -9.61 34.39
C GLN A 204 -12.66 -8.67 35.14
#